data_AF-C7NJS6-F1
#
_entry.id   AF-C7NJS6-F1
#
_cell.length_a   1.000
_cell.length_b   1.000
_cell.length_c   1.000
_cell.angle_alpha   90.00
_cell.angle_beta   90.00
_cell.angle_gamma   90.00
#
_symmetry.space_group_name_H-M   'P 1'
#
loop_
_entity.id
_entity.type
_entity.pdbx_description
1 polymer ?
#
loop_
_entity_poly.entity_id
_entity_poly.type
_entity_poly.pdbx_seq_one_letter_code
_entity_poly.pdbx_strand_id
1 'polypeptide(L)'
;MKRMCHEFVEELYAYLDGEVSEADCAAIQAHLDECGPCMEEYQRDARLKELIRRSCACQPAPTELRRRIVTSIHTSVTVVRRQG
;
A
#
# COMPACT_ATOMS: atom_id res chain seq x y z
N MET A 1 2.88 -2.28 25.23
CA MET A 1 1.94 -1.14 25.13
C MET A 1 0.76 -1.62 24.31
N LYS A 2 -0.34 -1.99 24.97
CA LYS A 2 -1.44 -2.75 24.36
C LYS A 2 -2.37 -1.78 23.64
N ARG A 3 -2.12 -1.52 22.35
CA ARG A 3 -3.10 -0.81 21.49
C ARG A 3 -4.40 -1.61 21.45
N MET A 4 -5.52 -0.91 21.50
CA MET A 4 -6.82 -1.56 21.58
C MET A 4 -7.21 -2.11 20.20
N CYS A 5 -7.70 -3.34 20.13
CA CYS A 5 -8.05 -4.00 18.85
C CYS A 5 -9.06 -3.21 17.99
N HIS A 6 -9.86 -2.32 18.59
CA HIS A 6 -10.84 -1.50 17.86
C HIS A 6 -10.21 -0.30 17.15
N GLU A 7 -9.13 0.27 17.69
CA GLU A 7 -8.37 1.37 17.06
C GLU A 7 -7.54 0.84 15.87
N PHE A 8 -7.35 -0.47 15.83
CA PHE A 8 -6.52 -1.16 14.85
C PHE A 8 -7.20 -1.37 13.50
N VAL A 9 -8.53 -1.33 13.42
CA VAL A 9 -9.27 -1.73 12.22
C VAL A 9 -9.00 -0.79 11.04
N GLU A 10 -9.01 0.52 11.26
CA GLU A 10 -8.73 1.50 10.19
C GLU A 10 -7.26 1.45 9.74
N GLU A 11 -6.33 1.36 10.70
CA GLU A 11 -4.90 1.22 10.41
C GLU A 11 -4.58 -0.08 9.67
N LEU A 12 -5.33 -1.16 9.93
CA LEU A 12 -5.13 -2.45 9.27
C LEU A 12 -5.44 -2.39 7.77
N TYR A 13 -6.45 -1.62 7.36
CA TYR A 13 -6.74 -1.42 5.94
C TYR A 13 -5.62 -0.64 5.25
N ALA A 14 -5.17 0.47 5.84
CA ALA A 14 -4.04 1.24 5.34
C ALA A 14 -2.76 0.38 5.27
N TYR A 15 -2.53 -0.46 6.28
CA TYR A 15 -1.42 -1.42 6.29
C TYR A 15 -1.52 -2.45 5.16
N LEU A 16 -2.71 -3.01 4.93
CA LEU A 16 -2.95 -3.94 3.82
C LEU A 16 -2.75 -3.30 2.44
N ASP A 17 -2.98 -1.99 2.31
CA ASP A 17 -2.74 -1.24 1.06
C ASP A 17 -1.31 -0.70 0.93
N GLY A 18 -0.48 -0.83 1.98
CA GLY A 18 0.88 -0.29 2.01
C GLY A 18 0.93 1.23 2.18
N GLU A 19 -0.10 1.82 2.78
CA GLU A 19 -0.29 3.27 2.96
C GLU A 19 0.12 3.77 4.36
N VAL A 20 0.88 2.97 5.11
CA VAL A 20 1.36 3.33 6.44
C VAL A 20 2.86 3.66 6.45
N SER A 21 3.30 4.42 7.44
CA SER A 21 4.72 4.71 7.62
C SER A 21 5.49 3.45 8.06
N GLU A 22 6.81 3.42 7.84
CA GLU A 22 7.66 2.31 8.30
C GLU A 22 7.60 2.10 9.82
N ALA A 23 7.47 3.18 10.59
CA ALA A 23 7.33 3.12 12.04
C ALA A 23 6.00 2.46 12.45
N ASP A 24 4.91 2.79 11.74
CA ASP A 24 3.59 2.25 12.01
C ASP A 24 3.49 0.78 11.58
N CYS A 25 4.16 0.39 10.49
CA CYS A 25 4.30 -1.01 10.08
C CYS A 25 4.81 -1.90 11.22
N ALA A 26 5.88 -1.48 11.90
CA ALA A 26 6.47 -2.26 12.99
C ALA A 26 5.51 -2.41 14.17
N ALA A 27 4.81 -1.33 14.53
CA ALA A 27 3.83 -1.36 15.60
C ALA A 27 2.63 -2.26 15.25
N ILE A 28 2.21 -2.27 13.98
CA ILE A 28 1.09 -3.08 13.49
C ILE A 28 1.47 -4.56 13.49
N GLN A 29 2.67 -4.88 13.00
CA GLN A 29 3.21 -6.24 13.04
C GLN A 29 3.26 -6.80 14.46
N ALA A 30 3.80 -6.01 15.42
CA ALA A 30 3.86 -6.44 16.82
C ALA A 30 2.47 -6.74 17.42
N HIS A 31 1.43 -5.99 17.04
CA HIS A 31 0.07 -6.29 17.47
C HIS A 31 -0.46 -7.59 16.85
N LEU A 32 -0.25 -7.81 15.55
CA LEU A 32 -0.67 -9.03 14.86
C LEU A 32 0.01 -10.27 15.45
N ASP A 33 1.28 -10.16 15.84
CA ASP A 33 2.05 -11.26 16.44
C ASP A 33 1.52 -11.66 17.84
N GLU A 34 0.92 -10.73 18.57
CA GLU A 34 0.41 -10.94 19.94
C GLU A 34 -1.13 -11.13 20.01
N CYS A 35 -1.86 -10.83 18.93
CA CYS A 35 -3.32 -10.78 18.91
C CYS A 35 -3.92 -11.68 17.82
N GLY A 36 -4.20 -12.94 18.19
CA GLY A 36 -4.85 -13.93 17.31
C GLY A 36 -6.13 -13.44 16.61
N PRO A 37 -7.10 -12.81 17.31
CA PRO A 37 -8.30 -12.28 16.68
C PRO A 37 -8.01 -11.25 15.56
N CYS A 38 -7.06 -10.34 15.77
CA CYS A 38 -6.68 -9.36 14.75
C CYS A 38 -5.90 -10.00 13.59
N MET A 39 -5.11 -11.03 13.86
CA MET A 39 -4.46 -11.84 12.82
C MET A 39 -5.48 -12.57 11.94
N GLU A 40 -6.56 -13.12 12.52
CA GLU A 40 -7.63 -13.76 11.76
C GLU A 40 -8.33 -12.76 10.82
N GLU A 41 -8.67 -11.57 11.32
CA GLU A 41 -9.25 -10.49 10.52
C GLU A 41 -8.32 -10.05 9.38
N TYR A 42 -7.03 -9.81 9.69
CA TYR A 42 -6.00 -9.49 8.70
C TYR A 42 -5.92 -10.54 7.59
N GLN A 43 -5.85 -11.83 7.97
CA GLN A 43 -5.75 -12.91 7.00
C GLN A 43 -7.00 -13.04 6.13
N ARG A 44 -8.19 -12.80 6.70
CA ARG A 44 -9.44 -12.79 5.94
C ARG A 44 -9.38 -11.72 4.85
N ASP A 45 -9.04 -10.50 5.22
CA ASP A 45 -9.07 -9.36 4.30
C ASP A 45 -7.93 -9.43 3.28
N ALA A 46 -6.75 -9.92 3.67
CA ALA A 46 -5.65 -10.23 2.75
C ALA A 46 -6.04 -11.27 1.69
N ARG A 47 -6.73 -12.35 2.09
CA ARG A 47 -7.24 -13.37 1.15
C ARG A 47 -8.30 -12.80 0.21
N LEU A 48 -9.17 -11.92 0.71
CA LEU A 48 -10.17 -11.24 -0.11
C LEU A 48 -9.49 -10.33 -1.15
N LYS A 49 -8.51 -9.50 -0.75
CA LYS A 49 -7.73 -8.67 -1.68
C LYS A 49 -7.02 -9.51 -2.74
N GLU A 50 -6.43 -10.63 -2.36
CA GLU A 50 -5.78 -11.54 -3.29
C GLU A 50 -6.77 -12.18 -4.28
N LEU A 51 -7.97 -12.57 -3.81
CA LEU A 51 -9.02 -13.09 -4.68
C LEU A 51 -9.49 -12.04 -5.69
N ILE A 52 -9.69 -10.79 -5.24
CA ILE A 52 -10.04 -9.66 -6.11
C ILE A 52 -8.95 -9.45 -7.15
N ARG A 53 -7.68 -9.39 -6.75
CA ARG A 53 -6.54 -9.20 -7.66
C ARG A 53 -6.47 -10.27 -8.76
N ARG A 54 -6.74 -11.53 -8.42
CA ARG A 54 -6.76 -12.64 -9.39
C ARG A 54 -7.98 -12.58 -10.32
N SER A 55 -9.15 -12.26 -9.77
CA SER A 55 -10.41 -12.24 -10.50
C SER A 55 -10.53 -11.03 -11.42
N CYS A 56 -9.99 -9.91 -10.99
CA CYS A 56 -9.98 -8.65 -11.71
C CYS A 56 -8.70 -8.47 -12.52
N ALA A 57 -8.12 -9.55 -13.09
CA ALA A 57 -6.89 -9.52 -13.88
C ALA A 57 -6.90 -8.30 -14.82
N CYS A 58 -6.25 -7.23 -14.36
CA CYS A 58 -6.35 -5.94 -15.01
C CYS A 58 -5.80 -6.12 -16.43
N GLN A 59 -6.53 -5.64 -17.43
CA GLN A 59 -5.94 -5.52 -18.76
C GLN A 59 -4.61 -4.76 -18.60
N PRO A 60 -3.52 -5.24 -19.22
CA PRO A 60 -2.22 -4.61 -19.06
C PRO A 60 -2.35 -3.13 -19.40
N ALA A 61 -1.69 -2.28 -18.60
CA ALA A 61 -1.67 -0.85 -18.86
C ALA A 61 -1.30 -0.61 -20.34
N PRO A 62 -2.04 0.25 -21.08
CA PRO A 62 -1.75 0.50 -22.48
C PRO A 62 -0.27 0.85 -22.68
N THR A 63 0.36 0.27 -23.70
CA THR A 63 1.80 0.42 -23.95
C THR A 63 2.25 1.88 -23.96
N GLU A 64 1.42 2.75 -24.52
CA GLU A 64 1.70 4.18 -24.59
C GLU A 64 1.72 4.85 -23.21
N LEU A 65 0.77 4.49 -22.33
CA LEU A 65 0.75 5.00 -20.97
C LEU A 65 2.01 4.56 -20.20
N ARG A 66 2.36 3.28 -20.30
CA ARG A 66 3.58 2.73 -19.68
C ARG A 66 4.83 3.47 -20.18
N ARG A 67 4.94 3.66 -21.49
CA ARG A 67 6.06 4.38 -22.13
C ARG A 67 6.19 5.80 -21.57
N ARG A 68 5.09 6.55 -21.53
CA ARG A 68 5.06 7.93 -20.99
C ARG A 68 5.51 8.00 -19.53
N ILE A 69 5.03 7.08 -18.69
CA ILE A 69 5.39 7.03 -17.27
C ILE A 69 6.89 6.76 -17.11
N VAL A 70 7.41 5.72 -17.77
CA VAL A 70 8.84 5.35 -17.68
C VAL A 70 9.73 6.49 -18.18
N THR A 71 9.41 7.09 -19.32
CA THR A 71 10.14 8.25 -19.83
C THR A 71 10.13 9.40 -18.82
N SER A 72 8.99 9.71 -18.21
CA SER A 72 8.88 10.77 -17.21
C SER A 72 9.73 10.51 -15.97
N ILE A 73 9.82 9.26 -15.51
CA ILE A 73 10.64 8.90 -14.34
C ILE A 73 12.13 9.05 -14.65
N HIS A 74 12.56 8.77 -15.87
CA HIS A 74 13.97 8.87 -16.28
C HIS A 74 14.38 10.26 -16.80
N THR A 75 13.44 11.16 -17.05
CA THR A 75 13.75 12.49 -17.59
C THR A 75 14.09 13.47 -16.46
N SER A 76 15.36 13.88 -16.38
CA SER A 76 15.78 14.99 -15.52
C SER A 76 15.43 16.33 -16.18
N VAL A 77 14.53 17.11 -15.58
CA VAL A 77 14.17 18.45 -16.06
C VAL A 77 15.08 19.49 -15.41
N THR A 78 15.94 20.14 -16.21
CA THR A 78 16.70 21.31 -15.76
C THR A 78 15.84 22.56 -15.93
N VAL A 79 15.39 23.14 -14.82
CA VAL A 79 14.63 24.39 -14.83
C VAL A 79 15.58 25.56 -15.03
N VAL A 80 15.61 26.14 -16.23
CA VAL A 80 16.34 27.38 -16.50
C VAL A 80 15.40 28.55 -16.23
N ARG A 81 15.64 29.33 -15.17
CA ARG A 81 14.94 30.59 -14.94
C ARG A 81 15.40 31.61 -15.98
N ARG A 82 14.50 32.05 -16.86
CA ARG A 82 14.73 33.26 -17.68
C ARG A 82 14.73 34.46 -16.73
N GLN A 83 15.90 35.06 -16.53
CA GLN A 83 16.00 36.40 -15.97
C GLN A 83 15.65 37.39 -17.07
N GLY A 84 14.55 38.11 -16.86
CA GLY A 84 14.32 39.42 -17.47
C GLY A 84 14.78 40.49 -16.51
#